data_AF-A0A3D2BTV9-F1
#
_entry.id   AF-A0A3D2BTV9-F1
#
_cell.length_a   1.000
_cell.length_b   1.000
_cell.length_c   1.000
_cell.angle_alpha   90.00
_cell.angle_beta   90.00
_cell.angle_gamma   90.00
#
_symmetry.space_group_name_H-M   'P 1'
#
loop_
_entity.id
_entity.type
_entity.pdbx_description
1 polymer ?
#
loop_
_entity_poly.entity_id
_entity_poly.type
_entity_poly.pdbx_seq_one_letter_code
_entity_poly.pdbx_strand_id
1 'polypeptide(L)'
;MFDPDRASKRLDELNAEAEGPDLWIDQDRAQKIMRERNQVEKSLTDFRKLEQELSDAIELIEMGEAEGDNEIVEEAEATLHRLQKFAVKQELQTLLSGEADSNDCFLEVHAGAGGTESQDWADMLRR
;
A
#
# COMPACT_ATOMS: atom_id res chain seq x y z
N MET A 1 2.61 0.10 8.58
CA MET A 1 1.81 1.28 8.21
C MET A 1 2.63 2.14 7.26
N PHE A 2 2.02 2.67 6.20
CA PHE A 2 2.70 3.52 5.21
C PHE A 2 3.17 4.84 5.84
N ASP A 3 4.38 5.29 5.48
CA ASP A 3 5.00 6.52 5.96
C ASP A 3 5.41 7.37 4.74
N PRO A 4 4.64 8.42 4.39
CA PRO A 4 4.88 9.23 3.21
C PRO A 4 6.19 10.03 3.28
N ASP A 5 6.62 10.47 4.47
CA ASP A 5 7.87 11.22 4.63
C ASP A 5 9.07 10.32 4.37
N ARG A 6 9.05 9.11 4.92
CA ARG A 6 10.08 8.11 4.66
C ARG A 6 10.08 7.67 3.20
N ALA A 7 8.90 7.46 2.61
CA ALA A 7 8.78 7.09 1.20
C ALA A 7 9.33 8.20 0.29
N SER A 8 9.08 9.48 0.59
CA SER A 8 9.62 10.61 -0.18
C SER A 8 11.13 10.65 -0.12
N LYS A 9 11.73 10.53 1.07
CA LYS A 9 13.19 10.47 1.22
C LYS A 9 13.80 9.29 0.46
N ARG A 10 13.14 8.12 0.51
CA ARG A 10 13.59 6.93 -0.22
C ARG A 10 13.52 7.14 -1.73
N LEU A 11 12.48 7.80 -2.23
CA LEU A 11 12.37 8.13 -3.64
C LEU A 11 13.50 9.08 -4.08
N ASP A 12 13.83 10.07 -3.26
CA ASP A 12 14.93 11.01 -3.54
C ASP A 12 16.29 10.28 -3.59
N GLU A 13 16.56 9.37 -2.65
CA GLU A 13 17.74 8.50 -2.68
C GLU A 13 17.81 7.66 -3.97
N LEU A 14 16.70 7.01 -4.33
CA LEU A 14 16.62 6.17 -5.53
C LEU A 14 16.79 6.98 -6.82
N ASN A 15 16.28 8.22 -6.87
CA ASN A 15 16.51 9.13 -7.98
C ASN A 15 17.99 9.51 -8.10
N ALA A 16 18.64 9.85 -6.98
CA ALA A 16 20.07 10.16 -6.98
C ALA A 16 20.93 8.96 -7.42
N GLU A 17 20.58 7.74 -6.99
CA GLU A 17 21.22 6.51 -7.46
C GLU A 17 20.97 6.26 -8.96
N ALA A 18 19.77 6.59 -9.46
CA ALA A 18 19.39 6.45 -10.86
C ALA A 18 20.14 7.41 -11.81
N GLU A 19 20.55 8.57 -11.32
CA GLU A 19 21.34 9.57 -12.05
C GLU A 19 22.84 9.22 -12.13
N GLY A 20 23.30 8.27 -11.31
CA GLY A 20 24.69 7.83 -11.27
C GLY A 20 25.13 7.17 -12.60
N PRO A 21 26.27 7.57 -13.18
CA PRO A 21 26.76 7.00 -14.45
C PRO A 21 27.10 5.51 -14.33
N ASP A 22 27.43 5.04 -13.12
CA ASP A 22 27.80 3.65 -12.83
C ASP A 22 26.60 2.70 -12.73
N LEU A 23 25.37 3.21 -12.64
CA LEU A 23 24.20 2.36 -12.48
C LEU A 23 24.02 1.41 -13.68
N TRP A 24 24.27 1.92 -14.88
CA TRP A 24 24.09 1.16 -16.12
C TRP A 24 25.21 0.17 -16.41
N ILE A 25 26.25 0.12 -15.56
CA ILE A 25 27.32 -0.89 -15.64
C ILE A 25 26.81 -2.25 -15.16
N ASP A 26 25.90 -2.26 -14.18
CA ASP A 26 25.26 -3.47 -13.64
C ASP A 26 23.76 -3.45 -13.95
N GLN A 27 23.37 -4.19 -14.99
CA GLN A 27 21.98 -4.26 -15.46
C GLN A 27 21.02 -4.82 -14.40
N ASP A 28 21.46 -5.78 -13.60
CA ASP A 28 20.63 -6.41 -12.56
C ASP A 28 20.37 -5.40 -11.42
N ARG A 29 21.40 -4.66 -11.02
CA ARG A 29 21.27 -3.57 -10.05
C ARG A 29 20.37 -2.46 -10.57
N ALA A 30 20.57 -2.03 -11.81
CA ALA A 30 19.72 -1.02 -12.46
C ALA A 30 18.24 -1.43 -12.46
N GLN A 31 17.95 -2.69 -12.80
CA GLN A 31 16.58 -3.19 -12.83
C GLN A 31 15.95 -3.27 -11.43
N LYS A 32 16.72 -3.57 -10.38
CA LYS A 32 16.23 -3.56 -8.99
C LYS A 32 15.91 -2.15 -8.52
N ILE A 33 16.84 -1.20 -8.72
CA ILE A 33 16.66 0.21 -8.31
C ILE A 33 15.46 0.83 -9.04
N MET A 34 15.34 0.63 -10.35
CA MET A 34 14.21 1.17 -11.11
C MET A 34 12.87 0.55 -10.70
N ARG A 35 12.84 -0.74 -10.34
CA ARG A 35 11.64 -1.39 -9.81
C ARG A 35 11.22 -0.79 -8.47
N GLU A 36 12.16 -0.66 -7.54
CA GLU A 36 11.89 -0.07 -6.23
C GLU A 36 11.45 1.40 -6.37
N ARG A 37 12.14 2.19 -7.20
CA ARG A 37 11.79 3.59 -7.49
C ARG A 37 10.34 3.70 -7.97
N ASN A 38 9.96 2.91 -8.96
CA ASN A 38 8.61 2.96 -9.53
C ASN A 38 7.55 2.51 -8.51
N GLN A 39 7.86 1.56 -7.63
CA GLN A 39 6.95 1.12 -6.58
C GLN A 39 6.73 2.23 -5.55
N VAL A 40 7.80 2.86 -5.06
CA VAL A 40 7.73 3.96 -4.08
C VAL A 40 7.04 5.19 -4.68
N GLU A 41 7.39 5.56 -5.91
CA GLU A 41 6.76 6.67 -6.66
C GLU A 41 5.26 6.46 -6.83
N LYS A 42 4.85 5.24 -7.19
CA LYS A 42 3.44 4.87 -7.30
C LYS A 42 2.72 5.00 -5.96
N SER A 43 3.27 4.44 -4.88
CA SER A 43 2.65 4.51 -3.56
C SER A 43 2.48 5.96 -3.06
N LEU A 44 3.48 6.82 -3.28
CA LEU A 44 3.37 8.25 -2.97
C LEU A 44 2.31 8.96 -3.81
N THR A 45 2.24 8.64 -5.10
CA THR A 45 1.24 9.23 -6.00
C THR A 45 -0.17 8.81 -5.60
N ASP A 46 -0.38 7.53 -5.33
CA ASP A 46 -1.67 6.99 -4.89
C ASP A 46 -2.08 7.59 -3.53
N PHE A 47 -1.13 7.79 -2.61
CA PHE A 47 -1.37 8.45 -1.32
C PHE A 47 -1.79 9.92 -1.48
N ARG A 48 -1.06 10.71 -2.26
CA ARG A 48 -1.38 12.13 -2.52
C ARG A 48 -2.73 12.29 -3.21
N LYS A 49 -3.05 11.36 -4.11
CA LYS A 49 -4.35 11.32 -4.78
C LYS A 49 -5.50 11.05 -3.80
N LEU A 50 -5.31 10.08 -2.90
CA LEU A 50 -6.25 9.80 -1.81
C LEU A 50 -6.48 11.03 -0.92
N GLU A 51 -5.40 11.72 -0.54
CA GLU A 51 -5.45 12.92 0.30
C GLU A 51 -6.21 14.05 -0.39
N GLN A 52 -5.93 14.30 -1.66
CA GLN A 52 -6.62 15.32 -2.45
C GLN A 52 -8.11 15.01 -2.62
N GLU A 53 -8.45 13.81 -3.09
CA GLU A 53 -9.85 13.43 -3.33
C GLU A 53 -10.67 13.41 -2.03
N LEU A 54 -10.04 13.10 -0.89
CA LEU A 54 -10.68 13.20 0.42
C LEU A 54 -10.98 14.66 0.78
N SER A 55 -10.00 15.57 0.61
CA SER A 55 -10.19 17.00 0.87
C SER A 55 -11.30 17.57 -0.01
N ASP A 56 -11.27 17.27 -1.32
CA ASP A 56 -12.26 17.74 -2.28
C ASP A 56 -13.67 17.25 -1.91
N ALA A 57 -13.80 15.98 -1.51
CA ALA A 57 -15.09 15.43 -1.10
C ALA A 57 -15.63 16.08 0.19
N ILE A 58 -14.77 16.41 1.15
CA ILE A 58 -15.17 17.11 2.37
C ILE A 58 -15.65 18.53 2.03
N GLU A 59 -14.89 19.27 1.21
CA GLU A 59 -15.27 20.62 0.78
C GLU A 59 -16.61 20.62 0.03
N LEU A 60 -16.86 19.63 -0.83
CA LEU A 60 -18.13 19.49 -1.54
C LEU A 60 -19.31 19.22 -0.60
N ILE A 61 -19.12 18.42 0.46
CA ILE A 61 -20.14 18.20 1.48
C ILE A 61 -20.44 19.51 2.21
N GLU A 62 -19.40 20.23 2.66
CA GLU A 62 -19.57 21.51 3.36
C GLU A 62 -20.31 22.54 2.50
N MET A 63 -19.99 22.62 1.21
CA MET A 63 -20.70 23.48 0.25
C MET A 63 -22.15 23.06 0.05
N GLY A 64 -22.40 21.76 -0.16
CA GLY A 64 -23.75 21.23 -0.35
C GLY A 64 -24.64 21.44 0.87
N GLU A 65 -24.10 21.25 2.08
CA GLU A 65 -24.81 21.53 3.34
C GLU A 65 -25.13 23.03 3.50
N ALA A 66 -24.19 23.91 3.15
CA ALA A 66 -24.38 25.36 3.24
C ALA A 66 -25.44 25.88 2.26
N GLU A 67 -25.53 25.28 1.07
CA GLU A 67 -26.49 25.64 0.02
C GLU A 67 -27.83 24.89 0.12
N GLY A 68 -27.90 23.85 0.98
CA GLY A 68 -29.06 22.97 1.10
C GLY A 68 -29.24 22.03 -0.10
N ASP A 69 -28.18 21.77 -0.85
CA ASP A 69 -28.15 20.87 -2.00
C ASP A 69 -27.76 19.46 -1.57
N ASN A 70 -28.77 18.65 -1.24
CA ASN A 70 -28.58 17.26 -0.81
C ASN A 70 -28.04 16.36 -1.93
N GLU A 71 -28.23 16.71 -3.21
CA GLU A 71 -27.75 15.88 -4.32
C GLU A 71 -26.21 15.91 -4.41
N ILE A 72 -25.63 17.10 -4.21
CA ILE A 72 -24.16 17.28 -4.11
C ILE A 72 -23.59 16.51 -2.91
N VAL A 73 -24.27 16.58 -1.75
CA VAL A 73 -23.84 15.87 -0.54
C VAL A 73 -23.83 14.36 -0.78
N GLU A 74 -24.90 13.79 -1.35
CA GLU A 74 -25.00 12.36 -1.64
C GLU A 74 -23.92 11.89 -2.64
N GLU A 75 -23.59 12.69 -3.66
CA GLU A 75 -22.53 12.38 -4.61
C GLU A 75 -21.15 12.38 -3.95
N ALA A 76 -20.88 13.35 -3.08
CA ALA A 76 -19.62 13.44 -2.35
C ALA A 76 -19.47 12.30 -1.34
N GLU A 77 -20.53 11.90 -0.62
CA GLU A 77 -20.53 10.72 0.26
C GLU A 77 -20.27 9.42 -0.53
N ALA A 78 -20.85 9.28 -1.72
CA ALA A 78 -20.55 8.15 -2.60
C ALA A 78 -19.05 8.11 -3.00
N THR A 79 -18.42 9.27 -3.17
CA THR A 79 -16.98 9.38 -3.40
C THR A 79 -16.19 8.93 -2.17
N LEU A 80 -16.56 9.38 -0.97
CA LEU A 80 -15.92 8.93 0.28
C LEU A 80 -15.99 7.41 0.47
N HIS A 81 -17.13 6.78 0.15
CA HIS A 81 -17.25 5.32 0.21
C HIS A 81 -16.34 4.59 -0.80
N ARG A 82 -16.11 5.18 -1.99
CA ARG A 82 -15.14 4.63 -2.95
C ARG A 82 -13.70 4.81 -2.46
N LEU A 83 -13.38 5.98 -1.92
CA LEU A 83 -12.07 6.28 -1.35
C LEU A 83 -11.71 5.33 -0.21
N GLN A 84 -12.65 5.05 0.70
CA GLN A 84 -12.45 4.09 1.78
C GLN A 84 -12.05 2.71 1.25
N LYS A 85 -12.77 2.19 0.24
CA LYS A 85 -12.45 0.88 -0.36
C LYS A 85 -11.08 0.90 -1.05
N PHE A 86 -10.74 2.00 -1.71
CA PHE A 86 -9.43 2.17 -2.33
C PHE A 86 -8.31 2.23 -1.27
N ALA A 87 -8.49 2.97 -0.19
CA ALA A 87 -7.54 3.09 0.91
C ALA A 87 -7.25 1.73 1.57
N VAL A 88 -8.27 0.92 1.84
CA VAL A 88 -8.10 -0.45 2.38
C VAL A 88 -7.28 -1.33 1.44
N LYS A 89 -7.52 -1.22 0.12
CA LYS A 89 -6.74 -1.95 -0.87
C LYS A 89 -5.28 -1.48 -0.90
N GLN A 90 -5.04 -0.17 -0.80
CA GLN A 90 -3.70 0.40 -0.76
C GLN A 90 -2.96 0.01 0.51
N GLU A 91 -3.63 0.00 1.66
CA GLU A 91 -3.07 -0.47 2.93
C GLU A 91 -2.55 -1.91 2.78
N LEU A 92 -3.35 -2.81 2.21
CA LEU A 92 -2.92 -4.18 1.95
C LEU A 92 -1.70 -4.24 1.02
N GLN A 93 -1.67 -3.41 -0.04
CA GLN A 93 -0.51 -3.33 -0.94
C GLN A 93 0.74 -2.83 -0.23
N THR A 94 0.62 -1.89 0.70
CA THR A 94 1.77 -1.42 1.49
C THR A 94 2.28 -2.49 2.46
N LEU A 95 1.39 -3.34 2.98
CA LEU A 95 1.77 -4.50 3.81
C LEU A 95 2.45 -5.61 2.98
N LEU A 96 2.08 -5.77 1.71
CA LEU A 96 2.59 -6.78 0.79
C LEU A 96 3.63 -6.22 -0.20
N SER A 97 4.56 -5.40 0.30
CA SER A 97 5.54 -4.66 -0.52
C SER A 97 6.97 -5.24 -0.48
N GLY A 98 7.20 -6.33 0.25
CA GLY A 98 8.48 -7.03 0.33
C GLY A 98 8.87 -7.78 -0.95
N GLU A 99 10.17 -8.05 -1.12
CA GLU A 99 10.75 -8.67 -2.33
C GLU A 99 10.12 -10.03 -2.68
N ALA A 100 9.67 -10.78 -1.66
CA ALA A 100 9.09 -12.11 -1.83
C ALA A 100 7.56 -12.15 -1.71
N ASP A 101 6.89 -11.02 -1.47
CA ASP A 101 5.45 -10.99 -1.16
C ASP A 101 4.58 -11.40 -2.36
N SER A 102 5.11 -11.33 -3.58
CA SER A 102 4.44 -11.83 -4.79
C SER A 102 4.59 -13.34 -5.02
N ASN A 103 5.44 -14.02 -4.24
CA ASN A 103 5.74 -15.44 -4.44
C ASN A 103 4.72 -16.31 -3.69
N ASP A 104 4.45 -17.49 -4.24
CA ASP A 104 3.76 -18.54 -3.48
C ASP A 104 4.59 -18.90 -2.24
N CYS A 105 3.92 -19.13 -1.12
CA CYS A 105 4.59 -19.51 0.13
C CYS A 105 4.39 -21.00 0.44
N PHE A 106 5.42 -21.61 1.03
CA PHE A 106 5.30 -22.92 1.67
C PHE A 106 4.99 -22.69 3.15
N LEU A 107 3.87 -23.23 3.62
CA LEU A 107 3.48 -23.19 5.03
C LEU A 107 3.69 -24.57 5.65
N GLU A 108 4.64 -24.66 6.57
CA GLU A 108 4.89 -25.87 7.37
C GLU A 108 4.44 -25.62 8.82
N VAL A 109 3.59 -26.50 9.35
CA VAL A 109 3.11 -26.44 10.74
C VAL A 109 3.73 -27.61 11.50
N HIS A 110 4.54 -27.31 12.51
CA HIS A 110 5.13 -28.31 13.39
C HIS A 110 4.44 -28.31 14.75
N ALA A 111 4.06 -29.49 15.24
CA ALA A 111 3.55 -29.65 16.60
C ALA A 111 4.68 -29.35 17.59
N GLY A 112 4.39 -28.46 18.54
CA GLY A 112 5.32 -28.10 19.62
C GLY A 112 5.46 -29.20 20.69
N ALA A 113 6.15 -28.87 21.77
CA ALA A 113 6.29 -29.77 22.92
C ALA A 113 4.95 -29.88 23.68
N GLY A 114 4.25 -30.99 23.50
CA GLY A 114 3.02 -31.31 24.24
C GLY A 114 2.35 -32.63 23.85
N GLY A 115 3.02 -33.49 23.08
CA GLY A 115 2.51 -34.81 22.72
C GLY A 115 1.28 -34.74 21.83
N THR A 116 0.33 -35.64 22.04
CA THR A 116 -0.87 -35.81 21.19
C THR A 116 -1.73 -34.57 21.13
N GLU A 117 -1.86 -33.81 22.22
CA GLU A 117 -2.71 -32.62 22.25
C GLU A 117 -2.12 -31.46 21.42
N SER A 118 -0.78 -31.37 21.34
CA SER A 118 -0.11 -30.45 20.41
C SER A 118 -0.18 -30.91 18.96
N GLN A 119 -0.29 -32.22 18.71
CA GLN A 119 -0.52 -32.76 17.36
C GLN A 119 -1.95 -32.47 16.90
N ASP A 120 -2.95 -32.70 17.76
CA ASP A 120 -4.35 -32.40 17.47
C ASP A 120 -4.53 -30.90 17.17
N TRP A 121 -3.84 -30.02 17.91
CA TRP A 121 -3.89 -28.58 17.67
C TRP A 121 -3.18 -28.16 16.37
N ALA A 122 -2.04 -28.77 16.04
CA ALA A 122 -1.36 -28.56 14.77
C ALA A 122 -2.23 -29.02 13.58
N ASP A 123 -2.95 -30.14 13.75
CA ASP A 123 -3.91 -30.63 12.75
C ASP A 123 -5.14 -29.73 12.63
N MET A 124 -5.57 -29.08 13.72
CA MET A 124 -6.61 -28.05 13.66
C MET A 124 -6.18 -26.81 12.88
N LEU A 125 -4.93 -26.35 13.05
CA LEU A 125 -4.38 -25.21 12.30
C LEU A 125 -4.18 -25.47 10.80
N ARG A 126 -4.02 -26.74 10.40
CA ARG A 126 -3.85 -27.12 8.99
C ARG A 126 -5.15 -27.16 8.19
N ARG A 127 -6.30 -27.11 8.84
CA ARG A 127 -7.63 -27.16 8.19
C ARG A 127 -8.10 -25.77 7.82
#